data_AF-A0A818GMD0-F1
#
_entry.id   AF-A0A818GMD0-F1
#
_cell.length_a   1.000
_cell.length_b   1.000
_cell.length_c   1.000
_cell.angle_alpha   90.00
_cell.angle_beta   90.00
_cell.angle_gamma   90.00
#
_symmetry.space_group_name_H-M   'P 1'
#
loop_
_entity.id
_entity.type
_entity.pdbx_description
1 polymer ?
#
loop_
_entity_poly.entity_id
_entity_poly.type
_entity_poly.pdbx_seq_one_letter_code
_entity_poly.pdbx_strand_id
1 'polypeptide(L)'
;MEYFWRFSIYLEILAIIPQLSLIYKQRTITKTMTYYLVMLGSYRVFYILNWIYRYNMEYYWDPISFYCGCIQTIIYIYFFICIYPQLNNENQYQSVDLTKDIISAVDTKENINQKSTYDIPLIHNVV
;
A
#
# COMPACT_ATOMS: atom_id res chain seq x y z
N MET A 1 -25.17 8.09 26.83
CA MET A 1 -25.02 7.70 25.41
C MET A 1 -23.99 8.57 24.67
N GLU A 2 -23.96 9.89 24.87
CA GLU A 2 -22.99 10.78 24.19
C GLU A 2 -21.51 10.46 24.47
N TYR A 3 -21.17 9.95 25.67
CA TYR A 3 -19.80 9.56 26.02
C TYR A 3 -19.23 8.46 25.11
N PHE A 4 -20.01 7.42 24.82
CA PHE A 4 -19.58 6.33 23.92
C PHE A 4 -19.46 6.80 22.48
N TRP A 5 -20.35 7.69 22.04
CA TRP A 5 -20.29 8.26 20.69
C TRP A 5 -19.04 9.12 20.51
N ARG A 6 -18.72 10.03 21.44
CA ARG A 6 -17.46 10.80 21.41
C ARG A 6 -16.23 9.90 21.50
N PHE A 7 -16.27 8.86 22.34
CA PHE A 7 -15.21 7.87 22.44
C PHE A 7 -14.96 7.15 21.11
N SER A 8 -16.02 6.79 20.37
CA SER A 8 -15.89 6.15 19.06
C SER A 8 -15.14 7.01 18.05
N ILE A 9 -15.36 8.33 18.06
CA ILE A 9 -14.66 9.29 17.19
C ILE A 9 -13.16 9.34 17.52
N TYR A 10 -12.80 9.35 18.80
CA TYR A 10 -11.39 9.31 19.20
C TYR A 10 -10.72 7.99 18.80
N LEU A 11 -11.40 6.86 18.98
CA LEU A 11 -10.89 5.55 18.55
C LEU A 11 -10.69 5.50 17.04
N GLU A 12 -11.50 6.19 16.26
CA GLU A 12 -11.41 6.20 14.81
C GLU A 12 -10.07 6.76 14.30
N ILE A 13 -9.59 7.84 14.93
CA ILE A 13 -8.26 8.40 14.66
C ILE A 13 -7.18 7.41 15.09
N LEU A 14 -7.32 6.81 16.28
CA LEU A 14 -6.31 5.88 16.79
C LEU A 14 -6.21 4.60 15.96
N ALA A 15 -7.32 4.14 15.38
CA ALA A 15 -7.38 2.96 14.53
C ALA A 15 -6.63 3.13 13.20
N ILE A 16 -6.42 4.38 12.74
CA ILE A 16 -5.70 4.66 11.49
C ILE A 16 -4.22 4.33 11.60
N ILE A 17 -3.62 4.63 12.75
CA ILE A 17 -2.17 4.51 12.98
C ILE A 17 -1.66 3.07 12.75
N PRO A 18 -2.24 2.02 13.36
CA PRO A 18 -1.78 0.65 13.12
C PRO A 18 -2.03 0.20 11.68
N GLN A 19 -3.13 0.64 11.05
CA GLN A 19 -3.42 0.32 9.65
C GLN A 19 -2.34 0.87 8.71
N LEU A 20 -1.96 2.15 8.88
CA LEU A 20 -0.88 2.76 8.09
C LEU A 20 0.48 2.14 8.41
N SER A 21 0.75 1.82 9.68
CA SER A 21 2.00 1.18 10.10
C SER A 21 2.17 -0.20 9.48
N LEU A 22 1.10 -0.98 9.34
CA LEU A 22 1.14 -2.29 8.68
C LEU A 22 1.54 -2.16 7.20
N ILE A 23 0.95 -1.20 6.49
CA ILE A 23 1.29 -0.93 5.07
C ILE A 23 2.76 -0.50 4.94
N TYR A 24 3.24 0.32 5.87
CA TYR A 24 4.65 0.71 5.90
C TYR A 24 5.59 -0.48 6.13
N LYS A 25 5.23 -1.40 7.03
CA LYS A 25 6.02 -2.60 7.34
C LYS A 25 6.06 -3.61 6.19
N GLN A 26 4.95 -3.76 5.45
CA GLN A 26 4.90 -4.69 4.33
C GLN A 26 5.82 -4.30 3.17
N ARG A 27 6.25 -3.02 3.09
CA ARG A 27 7.10 -2.46 2.02
C ARG A 27 6.60 -2.73 0.60
N THR A 28 5.39 -3.27 0.48
CA THR A 28 4.77 -3.70 -0.76
C THR A 28 3.36 -3.12 -0.80
N ILE A 29 3.02 -2.40 -1.87
CA ILE A 29 1.73 -1.73 -2.01
C ILE A 29 1.14 -2.15 -3.35
N THR A 30 0.09 -2.95 -3.28
CA THR A 30 -0.66 -3.36 -4.47
C THR A 30 -1.51 -2.18 -4.94
N LYS A 31 -1.67 -2.05 -6.26
CA LYS A 31 -2.54 -1.00 -6.86
C LYS A 31 -3.94 -0.98 -6.24
N THR A 32 -4.51 -2.15 -5.93
CA THR A 32 -5.82 -2.28 -5.25
C THR A 32 -5.83 -1.60 -3.88
N MET A 33 -4.78 -1.76 -3.08
CA MET A 33 -4.67 -1.11 -1.77
C MET A 33 -4.55 0.40 -1.90
N THR A 34 -3.81 0.89 -2.90
CA THR A 34 -3.75 2.32 -3.20
C THR A 34 -5.13 2.88 -3.53
N TYR A 35 -5.90 2.24 -4.41
CA TYR A 35 -7.25 2.69 -4.73
C TYR A 35 -8.17 2.66 -3.50
N TYR A 36 -8.09 1.63 -2.67
CA TYR A 36 -8.83 1.55 -1.41
C TYR A 36 -8.53 2.74 -0.50
N LEU A 37 -7.26 3.07 -0.27
CA LEU A 37 -6.86 4.20 0.57
C LEU A 37 -7.32 5.53 0.00
N VAL A 38 -7.24 5.73 -1.32
CA VAL A 38 -7.67 6.96 -1.98
C VAL A 38 -9.18 7.16 -1.83
N MET A 39 -9.97 6.10 -2.01
CA MET A 39 -11.43 6.16 -1.82
C MET A 39 -11.80 6.45 -0.37
N LEU A 40 -11.10 5.81 0.58
CA LEU A 40 -11.32 6.02 2.01
C LEU A 40 -10.96 7.45 2.45
N GLY A 41 -9.87 8.01 1.95
CA GLY A 41 -9.48 9.40 2.18
C GLY A 41 -10.46 10.39 1.53
N SER A 42 -10.88 10.13 0.29
CA SER A 42 -11.84 10.99 -0.44
C SER A 42 -13.20 11.06 0.27
N TYR A 43 -13.68 9.92 0.77
CA TYR A 43 -14.87 9.85 1.62
C TYR A 43 -14.80 10.83 2.80
N ARG A 44 -13.66 10.91 3.50
CA ARG A 44 -13.48 11.83 4.65
C ARG A 44 -13.47 13.30 4.24
N VAL A 45 -12.86 13.63 3.10
CA VAL A 45 -12.89 15.00 2.57
C VAL A 45 -14.33 15.43 2.28
N PHE A 46 -15.15 14.56 1.68
CA PHE A 46 -16.56 14.85 1.45
C PHE A 46 -17.36 15.05 2.75
N TYR A 47 -17.01 14.34 3.82
CA TYR A 47 -17.61 14.56 5.15
C TYR A 47 -17.27 15.93 5.74
N ILE A 48 -16.01 16.37 5.59
CA ILE A 48 -15.60 17.71 6.04
C ILE A 48 -16.38 18.78 5.26
N LEU A 49 -16.50 18.63 3.94
CA LEU A 49 -17.31 19.53 3.11
C LEU A 49 -18.80 19.53 3.54
N ASN A 50 -19.35 18.36 3.89
CA ASN A 50 -20.71 18.27 4.40
C ASN A 50 -20.88 19.01 5.74
N TRP A 51 -19.93 18.91 6.67
CA TRP A 51 -20.00 19.65 7.92
C TRP A 51 -19.95 21.17 7.70
N ILE A 52 -19.13 21.64 6.75
CA ILE A 52 -19.10 23.06 6.36
C ILE A 52 -20.45 23.50 5.78
N TYR A 53 -21.07 22.67 4.93
CA TYR A 53 -22.39 22.95 4.38
C TYR A 53 -23.46 23.04 5.48
N ARG A 54 -23.49 22.07 6.41
CA ARG A 54 -24.46 22.03 7.51
C ARG A 54 -24.26 23.18 8.51
N TYR A 55 -23.03 23.60 8.75
CA TYR A 55 -22.73 24.75 9.59
C TYR A 55 -23.37 26.03 9.04
N ASN A 56 -23.34 26.22 7.72
CA ASN A 56 -23.90 27.42 7.07
C ASN A 56 -25.43 27.39 6.96
N MET A 57 -26.04 26.22 6.73
CA MET A 57 -27.48 26.11 6.42
C MET A 57 -28.35 25.72 7.63
N GLU A 58 -27.85 24.86 8.52
CA GLU A 58 -28.65 24.26 9.60
C GLU A 58 -28.25 24.79 11.00
N TYR A 59 -27.22 25.65 11.09
CA TYR A 59 -26.62 26.12 12.35
C TYR A 59 -26.25 24.99 13.34
N TYR A 60 -26.10 23.76 12.84
CA TYR A 60 -25.71 22.61 13.64
C TYR A 60 -24.18 22.53 13.71
N TRP A 61 -23.63 22.67 14.91
CA TRP A 61 -22.18 22.63 15.12
C TRP A 61 -21.79 21.52 16.10
N ASP A 62 -21.04 20.55 15.57
CA ASP A 62 -20.39 19.51 16.36
C ASP A 62 -18.86 19.61 16.22
N PRO A 63 -18.18 20.30 17.17
CA PRO A 63 -16.76 20.58 17.06
C PRO A 63 -15.90 19.31 17.21
N ILE A 64 -16.33 18.32 17.99
CA ILE A 64 -15.54 17.10 18.22
C ILE A 64 -15.36 16.31 16.91
N SER A 65 -16.45 16.06 16.19
CA SER A 65 -16.40 15.35 14.90
C SER A 65 -15.56 16.11 13.88
N PHE A 66 -15.69 17.44 13.83
CA PHE A 66 -14.94 18.28 12.91
C PHE A 66 -13.43 18.23 13.15
N TYR A 67 -12.98 18.53 14.38
CA TYR A 67 -11.55 18.52 14.70
C TYR A 67 -10.94 17.13 14.52
N CYS A 68 -11.66 16.09 14.92
CA CYS A 68 -11.18 14.73 14.74
C CYS A 68 -11.05 14.34 13.27
N GLY A 69 -12.05 14.67 12.45
CA GLY A 69 -12.00 14.45 11.00
C GLY A 69 -10.88 15.24 10.31
N CYS A 70 -10.61 16.48 10.75
CA CYS A 70 -9.48 17.27 10.25
C CYS A 70 -8.14 16.60 10.56
N ILE A 71 -7.92 16.17 11.81
CA ILE A 71 -6.69 15.46 12.22
C ILE A 71 -6.50 14.18 11.39
N GLN A 72 -7.56 13.40 11.23
CA GLN A 72 -7.53 12.17 10.43
C GLN A 72 -7.18 12.46 8.96
N THR A 73 -7.72 13.54 8.39
CA THR A 73 -7.43 13.96 7.02
C THR A 73 -5.98 14.39 6.85
N ILE A 74 -5.40 15.11 7.83
CA ILE A 74 -3.98 15.47 7.82
C ILE A 74 -3.09 14.21 7.83
N ILE A 75 -3.45 13.20 8.63
CA ILE A 75 -2.71 11.92 8.67
C ILE A 75 -2.77 11.22 7.30
N TYR A 76 -3.94 11.20 6.65
CA TYR A 76 -4.05 10.67 5.28
C TYR A 76 -3.19 11.42 4.28
N ILE A 77 -3.23 12.76 4.30
CA ILE A 77 -2.41 13.59 3.40
C ILE A 77 -0.92 13.32 3.64
N TYR A 78 -0.49 13.25 4.90
CA TYR A 78 0.89 12.90 5.25
C TYR A 78 1.30 11.55 4.68
N PHE A 79 0.44 10.53 4.79
CA PHE A 79 0.70 9.22 4.20
C PHE A 79 0.84 9.27 2.68
N PHE A 80 -0.06 9.97 1.99
CA PHE A 80 0.00 10.06 0.53
C PHE A 80 1.20 10.84 0.00
N ILE A 81 1.66 11.87 0.73
CA ILE A 81 2.78 12.70 0.29
C ILE A 81 4.12 12.08 0.67
N CYS A 82 4.26 11.57 1.89
CA CYS A 82 5.55 11.10 2.41
C CYS A 82 5.74 9.58 2.21
N ILE A 83 4.76 8.78 2.62
CA ILE A 83 4.91 7.32 2.71
C ILE A 83 4.67 6.65 1.35
N TYR A 84 3.68 7.10 0.59
CA TYR A 84 3.33 6.48 -0.70
C TYR A 84 4.47 6.50 -1.73
N PRO A 85 5.18 7.62 -1.99
CA PRO A 85 6.31 7.64 -2.91
C PRO A 85 7.44 6.72 -2.46
N GLN A 86 7.71 6.69 -1.15
CA GLN A 86 8.72 5.81 -0.57
C GLN A 86 8.37 4.34 -0.83
N LEU A 87 7.12 3.93 -0.57
CA LEU A 87 6.67 2.56 -0.82
C LEU A 87 6.70 2.20 -2.30
N ASN A 88 6.33 3.11 -3.20
CA ASN A 88 6.34 2.84 -4.63
C ASN A 88 7.75 2.51 -5.14
N ASN A 89 8.78 3.22 -4.66
CA ASN A 89 10.17 2.93 -5.03
C ASN A 89 10.62 1.56 -4.52
N GLU A 90 10.34 1.23 -3.25
CA GLU A 90 10.68 -0.08 -2.65
C GLU A 90 10.03 -1.26 -3.41
N ASN A 91 8.77 -1.12 -3.83
CA ASN A 91 8.10 -2.13 -4.66
C ASN A 91 8.84 -2.39 -5.98
N GLN A 92 9.40 -1.34 -6.59
CA GLN A 92 10.16 -1.48 -7.84
C GLN A 92 11.46 -2.26 -7.62
N TYR A 93 12.20 -1.97 -6.55
CA TYR A 93 13.43 -2.71 -6.21
C TYR A 93 13.17 -4.22 -6.05
N GLN A 94 12.12 -4.58 -5.30
CA GLN A 94 11.77 -5.99 -5.09
C GLN A 94 11.44 -6.74 -6.39
N SER A 95 10.78 -6.08 -7.34
CA SER A 95 10.47 -6.70 -8.64
C SER A 95 11.70 -6.89 -9.53
N VAL A 96 12.69 -6.00 -9.41
CA VAL A 96 13.94 -6.06 -10.17
C VAL A 96 14.86 -7.17 -9.64
N ASP A 97 14.94 -7.35 -8.32
CA ASP A 97 15.82 -8.36 -7.73
C ASP A 97 15.31 -9.79 -8.00
N LEU A 98 14.00 -10.03 -7.89
CA LEU A 98 13.40 -11.29 -8.34
C LEU A 98 13.69 -11.58 -9.82
N THR A 99 13.69 -10.55 -10.68
CA THR A 99 13.97 -10.72 -12.11
C THR A 99 15.43 -11.11 -12.34
N LYS A 100 16.38 -10.49 -11.62
CA LYS A 100 17.81 -10.86 -11.69
C LYS A 100 18.05 -12.28 -11.18
N ASP A 101 17.39 -12.67 -10.08
CA ASP A 101 17.50 -14.02 -9.52
C ASP A 101 17.00 -15.06 -10.53
N ILE A 102 15.86 -14.79 -11.20
CA ILE A 102 15.33 -15.66 -12.25
C ILE A 102 16.29 -15.74 -13.44
N ILE A 103 16.82 -14.62 -13.93
CA ILE A 103 17.75 -14.60 -15.08
C ILE A 103 19.02 -15.40 -14.77
N SER A 104 19.63 -15.19 -13.60
CA SER A 104 20.83 -15.92 -13.21
C SER A 104 20.59 -17.44 -13.06
N ALA A 105 19.42 -17.83 -12.55
CA ALA A 105 19.02 -19.23 -12.47
C ALA A 105 18.76 -19.85 -13.86
N VAL A 106 18.18 -19.09 -14.79
CA VAL A 106 17.96 -19.49 -16.19
C VAL A 106 19.28 -19.67 -16.92
N ASP A 107 20.20 -18.72 -16.82
CA ASP A 107 21.55 -18.80 -17.41
C ASP A 107 22.31 -20.03 -16.89
N THR A 108 22.20 -20.31 -15.59
CA THR A 108 22.80 -21.50 -14.97
C THR A 108 22.21 -22.78 -15.55
N LYS A 109 20.88 -22.83 -15.75
CA LYS A 109 20.20 -23.98 -16.31
C LYS A 109 20.56 -24.22 -17.78
N GLU A 110 20.68 -23.16 -18.59
CA GLU A 110 21.19 -23.28 -19.96
C GLU A 110 22.62 -23.83 -20.01
N ASN A 111 23.50 -23.36 -19.12
CA ASN A 111 24.89 -23.83 -19.06
C ASN A 111 24.97 -25.34 -18.76
N ILE A 112 24.11 -25.85 -17.87
CA ILE A 112 24.01 -27.29 -17.55
C ILE A 112 23.49 -28.10 -18.73
N ASN A 113 22.45 -27.61 -19.43
CA ASN A 113 21.88 -28.30 -20.59
C ASN A 113 22.88 -28.37 -21.77
N GLN A 114 23.66 -27.30 -21.98
CA GLN A 114 24.76 -27.33 -22.94
C GLN A 114 25.79 -28.39 -22.54
N LYS A 115 26.26 -28.41 -21.28
CA LYS A 115 27.23 -29.41 -20.81
C LYS A 115 26.74 -30.86 -21.00
N SER A 116 25.49 -31.14 -20.69
CA SER A 116 24.89 -32.47 -20.88
C SER A 116 24.74 -32.92 -22.34
N THR A 117 24.78 -31.99 -23.31
CA THR A 117 24.66 -32.31 -24.74
C THR A 117 25.99 -32.74 -25.36
N TYR A 118 27.11 -32.23 -24.85
CA TYR A 118 28.46 -32.59 -25.30
C TYR A 118 28.99 -33.90 -24.66
N ASP A 119 28.35 -34.35 -23.58
CA ASP A 119 28.73 -35.58 -22.87
C ASP A 119 28.03 -36.85 -23.42
N ILE A 120 27.28 -36.75 -24.54
CA ILE A 120 26.78 -37.94 -25.25
C ILE A 120 27.98 -38.58 -25.95
N PRO A 121 28.48 -39.76 -25.52
CA PRO A 121 29.50 -40.45 -26.28
C PRO A 121 28.91 -40.72 -27.67
N LEU A 122 29.57 -40.21 -28.71
CA LEU A 122 29.30 -40.59 -30.09
C LEU A 122 29.48 -42.11 -30.18
N ILE A 123 28.40 -42.88 -29.99
CA ILE A 123 28.32 -44.26 -30.48
C ILE A 123 28.14 -44.13 -32.00
N HIS A 124 29.20 -43.66 -32.66
CA HIS A 124 29.34 -43.80 -34.09
C HIS A 124 29.80 -45.24 -34.32
N ASN A 125 28.86 -46.04 -34.82
CA ASN A 125 29.06 -47.32 -35.51
C ASN A 125 30.51 -47.81 -35.59
N VAL A 126 30.81 -48.81 -34.76
CA VAL A 126 31.78 -49.86 -35.11
C VAL A 126 31.02 -50.85 -36.00
N VAL A 127 31.00 -50.58 -37.30
CA VAL A 127 30.71 -51.55 -38.37
C VAL A 127 31.89 -51.53 -39.33
#